data_AF-J9R1X8-F1
#
_entry.id   AF-J9R1X8-F1
#
_cell.length_a   1.000
_cell.length_b   1.000
_cell.length_c   1.000
_cell.angle_alpha   90.00
_cell.angle_beta   90.00
_cell.angle_gamma   90.00
#
_symmetry.space_group_name_H-M   'P 1'
#
loop_
_entity.id
_entity.type
_entity.pdbx_description
1 polymer ?
#
loop_
_entity_poly.entity_id
_entity_poly.type
_entity_poly.pdbx_seq_one_letter_code
_entity_poly.pdbx_strand_id
1 'polypeptide(L)'
;GSINQTQLRKLMAYSSITNLGWTMIILTTSPHTAILNITIYMIMLIPSFMLIKKMSMKTLRDSSTTWTTSPMANTLLMLMLLSLSGLPPLTGFTPKLLILNELVLQNLTPAATAMAMLSLISLFFYVRTTYITTMTTPPILSPTTTKWRLNQPQQKLTSLLIPLSLMTL
;
A
#
# COMPACT_ATOMS: atom_id res chain seq x y z
N GLY A 1 -4.53 -11.79 -12.17
CA GLY A 1 -3.49 -12.21 -11.22
C GLY A 1 -3.86 -11.92 -9.76
N SER A 2 -4.06 -10.65 -9.40
CA SER A 2 -4.20 -10.20 -8.00
C SER A 2 -5.50 -10.65 -7.29
N ILE A 3 -6.62 -10.78 -8.02
CA ILE A 3 -8.00 -10.85 -7.46
C ILE A 3 -8.24 -11.97 -6.44
N ASN A 4 -7.47 -13.07 -6.48
CA ASN A 4 -7.67 -14.23 -5.59
C ASN A 4 -6.47 -14.55 -4.69
N GLN A 5 -5.53 -13.62 -4.50
CA GLN A 5 -4.36 -13.87 -3.66
C GLN A 5 -4.60 -13.42 -2.22
N THR A 6 -4.32 -14.34 -1.28
CA THR A 6 -4.45 -14.09 0.17
C THR A 6 -3.11 -13.80 0.86
N GLN A 7 -2.01 -13.93 0.12
CA GLN A 7 -0.64 -13.74 0.61
C GLN A 7 -0.22 -12.28 0.44
N LEU A 8 0.12 -11.59 1.54
CA LEU A 8 0.53 -10.18 1.49
C LEU A 8 1.76 -9.95 0.61
N ARG A 9 2.69 -10.91 0.58
CA ARG A 9 3.90 -10.79 -0.24
C ARG A 9 3.61 -10.75 -1.73
N LYS A 10 2.64 -11.55 -2.19
CA LYS A 10 2.22 -11.56 -3.60
C LYS A 10 1.51 -10.27 -3.95
N LEU A 11 0.71 -9.73 -3.03
CA LEU A 11 0.08 -8.43 -3.19
C LEU A 11 1.11 -7.32 -3.44
N MET A 12 2.15 -7.23 -2.61
CA MET A 12 3.24 -6.25 -2.77
C MET A 12 3.99 -6.43 -4.10
N ALA A 13 4.15 -7.67 -4.58
CA ALA A 13 4.74 -7.90 -5.90
C ALA A 13 3.83 -7.36 -7.03
N TYR A 14 2.51 -7.58 -6.95
CA TYR A 14 1.59 -7.00 -7.92
C TYR A 14 1.56 -5.46 -7.86
N SER A 15 1.69 -4.86 -6.66
CA SER A 15 1.81 -3.40 -6.53
C SER A 15 3.04 -2.87 -7.25
N SER A 16 4.20 -3.54 -7.12
CA SER A 16 5.42 -3.13 -7.82
C SER A 16 5.28 -3.22 -9.33
N ILE A 17 4.60 -4.26 -9.85
CA ILE A 17 4.38 -4.40 -11.30
C ILE A 17 3.50 -3.25 -11.81
N THR A 18 2.42 -2.92 -11.08
CA THR A 18 1.54 -1.81 -11.48
C THR A 18 2.28 -0.48 -11.43
N ASN A 19 3.07 -0.22 -10.39
CA ASN A 19 3.79 1.05 -10.28
C ASN A 19 4.91 1.18 -11.34
N LEU A 20 5.62 0.09 -11.64
CA LEU A 20 6.58 0.06 -12.74
C LEU A 20 5.92 0.25 -14.11
N GLY A 21 4.67 -0.20 -14.28
CA GLY A 21 3.87 0.08 -15.47
C GLY A 21 3.64 1.59 -15.65
N TRP A 22 3.29 2.30 -14.58
CA TRP A 22 3.17 3.77 -14.60
C TRP A 22 4.50 4.45 -14.94
N THR A 23 5.61 4.00 -14.38
CA THR A 23 6.93 4.60 -14.63
C THR A 23 7.41 4.39 -16.06
N MET A 24 7.15 3.21 -16.66
CA MET A 24 7.62 2.91 -18.02
C MET A 24 6.93 3.76 -19.08
N ILE A 25 5.64 4.06 -18.91
CA ILE A 25 4.88 4.87 -19.87
C ILE A 25 5.35 6.32 -19.83
N ILE A 26 5.49 6.89 -18.63
CA ILE A 26 5.88 8.29 -18.47
C ILE A 26 7.37 8.54 -18.78
N LEU A 27 8.23 7.51 -18.67
CA LEU A 27 9.66 7.62 -18.98
C LEU A 27 9.93 8.22 -20.38
N THR A 28 9.04 7.93 -21.34
CA THR A 28 9.16 8.40 -22.73
C THR A 28 8.75 9.85 -22.93
N THR A 29 7.87 10.39 -22.07
CA THR A 29 7.31 11.74 -22.20
C THR A 29 8.03 12.74 -21.30
N SER A 30 8.36 12.33 -20.07
CA SER A 30 8.96 13.20 -19.06
C SER A 30 9.74 12.34 -18.04
N PRO A 31 11.08 12.23 -18.19
CA PRO A 31 11.88 11.42 -17.29
C PRO A 31 11.88 11.95 -15.84
N HIS A 32 11.66 13.26 -15.65
CA HIS A 32 11.63 13.88 -14.32
C HIS A 32 10.50 13.33 -13.44
N THR A 33 9.30 13.16 -13.99
CA THR A 33 8.14 12.67 -13.24
C THR A 33 8.17 11.15 -13.06
N ALA A 34 8.83 10.43 -13.99
CA ALA A 34 9.17 9.02 -13.81
C ALA A 34 10.04 8.81 -12.56
N ILE A 35 11.08 9.64 -12.39
CA ILE A 35 11.97 9.58 -11.21
C ILE A 35 11.18 9.89 -9.94
N LEU A 36 10.33 10.93 -9.95
CA LEU A 36 9.47 11.28 -8.82
C LEU A 36 8.57 10.10 -8.39
N ASN A 37 7.95 9.40 -9.34
CA ASN A 37 7.08 8.27 -9.01
C ASN A 37 7.86 7.10 -8.38
N ILE A 38 9.08 6.82 -8.87
CA ILE A 38 9.94 5.77 -8.29
C ILE A 38 10.38 6.15 -6.88
N THR A 39 10.81 7.40 -6.66
CA THR A 39 11.29 7.83 -5.32
C THR A 39 10.16 7.78 -4.29
N ILE A 40 8.98 8.30 -4.61
CA ILE A 40 7.80 8.23 -3.73
C ILE A 40 7.44 6.77 -3.43
N TYR A 41 7.47 5.90 -4.44
CA TYR A 41 7.19 4.47 -4.25
C TYR A 41 8.21 3.77 -3.33
N MET A 42 9.50 4.08 -3.46
CA MET A 42 10.54 3.53 -2.60
C MET A 42 10.36 3.97 -1.14
N ILE A 43 10.02 5.25 -0.91
CA ILE A 43 9.74 5.79 0.42
C ILE A 43 8.53 5.11 1.07
N MET A 44 7.50 4.74 0.30
CA MET A 44 6.34 4.00 0.82
C MET A 44 6.62 2.52 1.07
N LEU A 45 7.47 1.89 0.24
CA LEU A 45 7.77 0.46 0.34
C LEU A 45 8.51 0.10 1.63
N ILE A 46 9.52 0.88 2.02
CA ILE A 46 10.37 0.60 3.19
C ILE A 46 9.53 0.42 4.49
N PRO A 47 8.70 1.39 4.92
CA PRO A 47 7.87 1.25 6.12
C PRO A 47 6.84 0.12 6.02
N SER A 48 6.28 -0.13 4.82
CA SER A 48 5.31 -1.22 4.63
C SER A 48 5.94 -2.60 4.88
N PHE A 49 7.15 -2.86 4.37
CA PHE A 49 7.87 -4.10 4.63
C PHE A 49 8.31 -4.22 6.09
N MET A 50 8.72 -3.11 6.72
CA MET A 50 9.05 -3.11 8.15
C MET A 50 7.84 -3.46 9.02
N LEU A 51 6.65 -2.95 8.71
CA LEU A 51 5.40 -3.28 9.41
C LEU A 51 5.02 -4.76 9.25
N ILE A 52 5.08 -5.29 8.03
CA ILE A 52 4.81 -6.71 7.74
C ILE A 52 5.78 -7.61 8.53
N LYS A 53 7.06 -7.24 8.58
CA LYS A 53 8.09 -7.97 9.36
C LYS A 53 7.82 -7.90 10.86
N LYS A 54 7.50 -6.72 11.40
CA LYS A 54 7.23 -6.52 12.83
C LYS A 54 6.05 -7.36 13.31
N MET A 55 5.01 -7.45 12.50
CA MET A 55 3.79 -8.19 12.82
C MET A 55 3.84 -9.67 12.39
N SER A 56 4.95 -10.13 11.79
CA SER A 56 5.14 -11.49 11.29
C SER A 56 4.01 -12.00 10.37
N MET A 57 3.31 -11.10 9.68
CA MET A 57 2.13 -11.45 8.88
C MET A 57 2.54 -12.09 7.55
N LYS A 58 1.96 -13.25 7.23
CA LYS A 58 2.15 -13.90 5.92
C LYS A 58 0.86 -13.87 5.11
N THR A 59 -0.28 -14.01 5.78
CA THR A 59 -1.61 -14.14 5.16
C THR A 59 -2.58 -13.03 5.61
N LEU A 60 -3.62 -12.78 4.81
CA LEU A 60 -4.74 -11.88 5.17
C LEU A 60 -5.42 -12.27 6.49
N ARG A 61 -5.46 -13.57 6.81
CA ARG A 61 -6.03 -14.03 8.09
C ARG A 61 -5.18 -13.60 9.27
N ASP A 62 -3.86 -13.60 9.13
CA ASP A 62 -2.96 -13.12 10.17
C ASP A 62 -3.23 -11.63 10.47
N SER A 63 -3.44 -10.80 9.44
CA SER A 63 -3.80 -9.39 9.62
C SER A 63 -5.10 -9.21 10.41
N SER A 64 -6.15 -9.98 10.11
CA SER A 64 -7.39 -9.92 10.88
C SER A 64 -7.18 -10.28 12.36
N THR A 65 -6.32 -11.26 12.67
CA THR A 65 -6.05 -11.66 14.07
C THR A 65 -5.23 -10.61 14.83
N THR A 66 -4.34 -9.87 14.14
CA THR A 66 -3.55 -8.80 14.75
C THR A 66 -4.37 -7.59 15.19
N TRP A 67 -5.60 -7.43 14.67
CA TRP A 67 -6.55 -6.44 15.18
C TRP A 67 -6.83 -6.65 16.67
N THR A 68 -6.96 -7.92 17.10
CA THR A 68 -7.27 -8.25 18.49
C THR A 68 -6.08 -8.06 19.44
N THR A 69 -4.85 -8.11 18.92
CA THR A 69 -3.63 -7.95 19.72
C THR A 69 -3.06 -6.54 19.74
N SER A 70 -3.18 -5.81 18.63
CA SER A 70 -2.58 -4.47 18.48
C SER A 70 -3.33 -3.66 17.40
N PRO A 71 -4.48 -3.04 17.74
CA PRO A 71 -5.32 -2.34 16.77
C PRO A 71 -4.58 -1.20 16.07
N MET A 72 -3.73 -0.45 16.79
CA MET A 72 -2.95 0.66 16.23
C MET A 72 -1.97 0.24 15.13
N ALA A 73 -1.34 -0.93 15.24
CA ALA A 73 -0.41 -1.39 14.21
C ALA A 73 -1.16 -1.84 12.94
N ASN A 74 -2.36 -2.40 13.10
CA ASN A 74 -3.20 -2.84 11.98
C ASN A 74 -3.81 -1.64 11.22
N THR A 75 -4.24 -0.58 11.92
CA THR A 75 -4.71 0.65 11.26
C THR A 75 -3.60 1.33 10.46
N LEU A 76 -2.37 1.37 10.99
CA LEU A 76 -1.21 1.91 10.26
C LEU A 76 -0.89 1.08 9.01
N LEU A 77 -0.85 -0.25 9.11
CA LEU A 77 -0.64 -1.12 7.95
C LEU A 77 -1.73 -0.91 6.89
N MET A 78 -2.99 -0.78 7.30
CA MET A 78 -4.12 -0.50 6.41
C MET A 78 -3.94 0.82 5.66
N LEU A 79 -3.60 1.89 6.40
CA LEU A 79 -3.41 3.22 5.83
C LEU A 79 -2.27 3.23 4.79
N MET A 80 -1.19 2.46 5.05
CA MET A 80 -0.09 2.24 4.11
C MET A 80 -0.53 1.47 2.87
N LEU A 81 -1.30 0.39 3.00
CA LEU A 81 -1.79 -0.35 1.84
C LEU A 81 -2.72 0.51 0.96
N LEU A 82 -3.54 1.36 1.58
CA LEU A 82 -4.38 2.33 0.86
C LEU A 82 -3.54 3.41 0.18
N SER A 83 -2.44 3.86 0.78
CA SER A 83 -1.56 4.86 0.14
C SER A 83 -0.89 4.31 -1.11
N LEU A 84 -0.44 3.05 -1.11
CA LEU A 84 0.07 2.38 -2.33
C LEU A 84 -0.98 2.31 -3.45
N SER A 85 -2.27 2.19 -3.08
CA SER A 85 -3.36 2.15 -4.06
C SER A 85 -3.67 3.53 -4.67
N GLY A 86 -3.23 4.62 -4.04
CA GLY A 86 -3.43 5.99 -4.53
C GLY A 86 -4.85 6.49 -4.34
N LEU A 87 -5.41 6.35 -3.14
CA LEU A 87 -6.68 7.01 -2.80
C LEU A 87 -6.50 8.54 -2.76
N PRO A 88 -7.52 9.33 -3.14
CA PRO A 88 -7.51 10.80 -3.12
C PRO A 88 -7.72 11.35 -1.70
N PRO A 89 -6.81 11.02 -0.76
CA PRO A 89 -6.18 11.99 0.13
C PRO A 89 -4.73 11.63 0.50
N LEU A 90 -4.15 10.58 -0.12
CA LEU A 90 -2.88 9.97 0.28
C LEU A 90 -1.76 10.27 -0.73
N THR A 91 -0.52 10.25 -0.25
CA THR A 91 0.72 10.59 -0.99
C THR A 91 0.92 9.77 -2.27
N GLY A 92 0.43 8.54 -2.34
CA GLY A 92 0.53 7.71 -3.55
C GLY A 92 -0.41 8.11 -4.70
N PHE A 93 -1.33 9.07 -4.49
CA PHE A 93 -2.17 9.60 -5.57
C PHE A 93 -1.48 10.71 -6.36
N THR A 94 -0.64 11.52 -5.70
CA THR A 94 0.02 12.67 -6.31
C THR A 94 0.86 12.31 -7.54
N PRO A 95 1.72 11.26 -7.56
CA PRO A 95 2.49 10.94 -8.77
C PRO A 95 1.60 10.42 -9.91
N LYS A 96 0.54 9.65 -9.60
CA LYS A 96 -0.38 9.11 -10.62
C LYS A 96 -1.17 10.20 -11.32
N LEU A 97 -1.67 11.17 -10.55
CA LEU A 97 -2.38 12.32 -11.11
C LEU A 97 -1.45 13.21 -11.92
N LEU A 98 -0.21 13.39 -11.47
CA LEU A 98 0.79 14.16 -12.20
C LEU A 98 1.15 13.50 -13.54
N ILE A 99 1.28 12.16 -13.57
CA ILE A 99 1.48 11.39 -14.81
C ILE A 99 0.28 11.56 -15.77
N LEU A 100 -0.95 11.52 -15.24
CA LEU A 100 -2.15 11.73 -16.06
C LEU A 100 -2.18 13.13 -16.69
N ASN A 101 -1.82 14.16 -15.93
CA ASN A 101 -1.76 15.53 -16.44
C ASN A 101 -0.73 15.67 -17.57
N GLU A 102 0.47 15.11 -17.43
CA GLU A 102 1.48 15.17 -18.49
C GLU A 102 1.07 14.39 -19.74
N LEU A 103 0.41 13.23 -19.59
CA LEU A 103 -0.11 12.47 -20.72
C LEU A 103 -1.21 13.22 -21.48
N VAL A 104 -2.07 13.96 -20.78
CA VAL A 104 -3.11 14.80 -21.40
C VAL A 104 -2.47 15.99 -22.13
N LEU A 105 -1.45 16.62 -21.56
CA LEU A 105 -0.71 17.72 -22.19
C LEU A 105 -0.01 17.28 -23.50
N GLN A 106 0.43 16.02 -23.57
CA GLN A 106 1.06 15.44 -24.77
C GLN A 106 0.05 14.86 -25.77
N ASN A 107 -1.26 15.15 -25.62
CA ASN A 107 -2.36 14.63 -26.45
C ASN A 107 -2.51 13.09 -26.48
N LEU A 108 -1.92 12.37 -25.53
CA LEU A 108 -2.03 10.91 -25.40
C LEU A 108 -3.24 10.50 -24.55
N THR A 109 -4.42 11.05 -24.86
CA THR A 109 -5.66 10.85 -24.08
C THR A 109 -6.15 9.40 -24.04
N PRO A 110 -6.02 8.56 -25.10
CA PRO A 110 -6.45 7.16 -25.02
C PRO A 110 -5.56 6.33 -24.07
N ALA A 111 -4.26 6.64 -24.02
CA ALA A 111 -3.33 5.96 -23.11
C ALA A 111 -3.60 6.36 -21.65
N ALA A 112 -3.88 7.64 -21.40
CA ALA A 112 -4.22 8.15 -20.07
C ALA A 112 -5.50 7.49 -19.51
N THR A 113 -6.55 7.36 -20.33
CA THR A 113 -7.82 6.75 -19.91
C THR A 113 -7.68 5.25 -19.63
N ALA A 114 -6.93 4.51 -20.46
CA ALA A 114 -6.64 3.09 -20.21
C ALA A 114 -5.89 2.88 -18.88
N MET A 115 -4.91 3.74 -18.59
CA MET A 115 -4.14 3.69 -17.34
C MET A 115 -4.99 4.04 -16.11
N ALA A 116 -5.89 5.03 -16.22
CA ALA A 116 -6.83 5.35 -15.17
C ALA A 116 -7.79 4.18 -14.87
N MET A 117 -8.28 3.48 -15.90
CA MET A 117 -9.11 2.28 -15.71
C MET A 117 -8.35 1.14 -15.03
N LEU A 118 -7.08 0.92 -15.41
CA LEU A 118 -6.21 -0.09 -14.79
C LEU A 118 -5.93 0.20 -13.30
N SER A 119 -5.76 1.47 -12.91
CA SER A 119 -5.54 1.82 -11.50
C SER A 119 -6.79 1.62 -10.65
N LEU A 120 -7.99 1.91 -11.18
CA LEU A 120 -9.27 1.63 -10.51
C LEU A 120 -9.43 0.14 -10.14
N ILE A 121 -9.02 -0.76 -11.05
CA ILE A 121 -9.05 -2.21 -10.80
C ILE A 121 -8.09 -2.60 -9.66
N SER A 122 -6.92 -1.97 -9.60
CA SER A 122 -5.97 -2.20 -8.49
C SER A 122 -6.53 -1.69 -7.15
N LEU A 123 -7.24 -0.57 -7.15
CA LEU A 123 -7.85 0.04 -5.96
C LEU A 123 -8.92 -0.86 -5.35
N PHE A 124 -9.80 -1.46 -6.18
CA PHE A 124 -10.84 -2.39 -5.71
C PHE A 124 -10.26 -3.54 -4.88
N PHE A 125 -9.09 -4.06 -5.28
CA PHE A 125 -8.43 -5.13 -4.55
C PHE A 125 -8.02 -4.68 -3.14
N TYR A 126 -7.41 -3.50 -3.00
CA TYR A 126 -6.96 -3.00 -1.70
C TYR A 126 -8.13 -2.71 -0.77
N VAL A 127 -9.20 -2.10 -1.28
CA VAL A 127 -10.42 -1.84 -0.50
C VAL A 127 -11.04 -3.15 0.03
N ARG A 128 -11.03 -4.22 -0.78
CA ARG A 128 -11.47 -5.55 -0.32
C ARG A 128 -10.60 -6.06 0.82
N THR A 129 -9.27 -5.92 0.71
CA THR A 129 -8.37 -6.37 1.79
C THR A 129 -8.57 -5.59 3.08
N THR A 130 -8.75 -4.28 3.01
CA THR A 130 -9.01 -3.44 4.20
C THR A 130 -10.37 -3.73 4.81
N TYR A 131 -11.38 -4.02 3.98
CA TYR A 131 -12.71 -4.41 4.44
C TYR A 131 -12.65 -5.72 5.24
N ILE A 132 -11.98 -6.75 4.70
CA ILE A 132 -11.83 -8.04 5.39
C ILE A 132 -11.06 -7.89 6.71
N THR A 133 -10.06 -7.02 6.78
CA THR A 133 -9.21 -6.91 7.99
C THR A 133 -9.81 -6.05 9.11
N THR A 134 -10.74 -5.14 8.81
CA THR A 134 -11.32 -4.20 9.80
C THR A 134 -12.74 -4.55 10.21
N MET A 135 -13.58 -4.95 9.25
CA MET A 135 -15.01 -5.15 9.49
C MET A 135 -15.36 -6.59 9.86
N THR A 136 -14.44 -7.54 9.65
CA THR A 136 -14.64 -8.92 10.10
C THR A 136 -13.75 -9.21 11.29
N THR A 137 -14.35 -9.33 12.47
CA THR A 137 -13.65 -9.82 13.67
C THR A 137 -13.44 -11.33 13.51
N PRO A 138 -12.21 -11.83 13.35
CA PRO A 138 -11.98 -13.26 13.23
C PRO A 138 -12.21 -13.96 14.59
N PRO A 139 -12.44 -15.28 14.58
CA PRO A 139 -12.55 -16.04 15.82
C PRO A 139 -11.27 -15.93 16.65
N ILE A 140 -11.43 -15.62 17.94
CA ILE A 140 -10.32 -15.53 18.90
C ILE A 140 -9.71 -16.93 19.07
N LEU A 141 -8.42 -17.08 18.81
CA LEU A 141 -7.66 -18.28 19.18
C LEU A 141 -7.11 -18.17 20.61
N SER A 142 -7.02 -19.30 21.30
CA SER A 142 -6.65 -19.44 22.71
C SER A 142 -5.26 -18.90 23.15
N PRO A 143 -4.21 -18.74 22.32
CA PRO A 143 -2.93 -18.19 22.79
C PRO A 143 -2.85 -16.65 22.74
N THR A 144 -3.95 -15.94 22.50
CA THR A 144 -3.95 -14.45 22.47
C THR A 144 -3.68 -13.82 23.85
N THR A 145 -4.02 -14.52 24.93
CA THR A 145 -3.85 -14.03 26.31
C THR A 145 -2.39 -13.90 26.74
N THR A 146 -1.47 -14.71 26.19
CA THR A 146 -0.03 -14.65 26.53
C THR A 146 0.70 -13.54 25.78
N LYS A 147 0.25 -13.18 24.58
CA LYS A 147 0.82 -12.08 23.79
C LYS A 147 0.58 -10.71 24.41
N TRP A 148 -0.52 -10.52 25.15
CA TRP A 148 -0.82 -9.26 25.83
C TRP A 148 0.22 -8.89 26.91
N ARG A 149 0.92 -9.88 27.47
CA ARG A 149 1.97 -9.69 28.49
C ARG A 149 3.36 -9.39 27.93
N LEU A 150 3.59 -9.61 26.63
CA LEU A 150 4.90 -9.40 26.01
C LEU A 150 5.04 -7.96 25.52
N ASN A 151 5.78 -7.14 26.25
CA ASN A 151 6.22 -5.83 25.77
C ASN A 151 7.21 -6.02 24.62
N GLN A 152 6.76 -5.77 23.39
CA GLN A 152 7.66 -5.75 22.25
C GLN A 152 8.56 -4.51 22.29
N PRO A 153 9.87 -4.62 22.02
CA PRO A 153 10.74 -3.47 21.94
C PRO A 153 10.25 -2.53 20.83
N GLN A 154 9.95 -1.29 21.19
CA GLN A 154 9.55 -0.26 20.23
C GLN A 154 10.72 0.06 19.30
N GLN A 155 10.61 -0.36 18.04
CA GLN A 155 11.50 0.11 16.99
C GLN A 155 11.16 1.57 16.63
N LYS A 156 11.86 2.53 17.25
CA LYS A 156 11.72 3.98 17.02
C LYS A 156 11.78 4.37 15.53
N LEU A 157 12.53 3.62 14.71
CA LEU A 157 12.62 3.85 13.27
C LEU A 157 11.27 3.63 12.56
N THR A 158 10.52 2.60 12.95
CA THR A 158 9.22 2.29 12.33
C THR A 158 8.16 3.32 12.67
N SER A 159 8.16 3.85 13.90
CA SER A 159 7.20 4.90 14.30
C SER A 159 7.46 6.24 13.62
N LEU A 160 8.71 6.54 13.23
CA LEU A 160 9.07 7.77 12.53
C LEU A 160 8.79 7.66 11.02
N LEU A 161 9.10 6.52 10.40
CA LEU A 161 8.97 6.31 8.95
C LEU A 161 7.51 6.29 8.47
N ILE A 162 6.58 5.82 9.29
CA ILE A 162 5.15 5.72 8.93
C ILE A 162 4.50 7.09 8.70
N PRO A 163 4.51 8.04 9.67
CA PRO A 163 3.96 9.38 9.44
C PRO A 163 4.72 10.12 8.34
N LEU A 164 6.04 9.94 8.22
CA LEU A 164 6.81 10.53 7.13
C LEU A 164 6.28 10.07 5.77
N SER A 165 6.09 8.76 5.54
CA SER A 165 5.57 8.25 4.26
C SER A 165 4.11 8.64 3.94
N LEU A 166 3.34 8.99 4.97
CA LEU A 166 1.94 9.39 4.88
C LEU A 166 1.74 10.90 4.69
N MET A 167 2.72 11.70 5.13
CA MET A 167 2.67 13.17 5.08
C MET A 167 3.75 13.77 4.17
N THR A 168 4.55 12.96 3.45
CA THR A 168 5.45 13.47 2.41
C THR A 168 4.61 14.06 1.27
N LEU A 169 4.44 15.38 1.34
CA LEU A 169 3.98 16.27 0.29
C LEU A 169 5.20 17.02 -0.25
#